data_AF-A0A5E7FR91-F1
#
_entry.id   AF-A0A5E7FR91-F1
#
_cell.length_a   1.000
_cell.length_b   1.000
_cell.length_c   1.000
_cell.angle_alpha   90.00
_cell.angle_beta   90.00
_cell.angle_gamma   90.00
#
_symmetry.space_group_name_H-M   'P 1'
#
loop_
_entity.id
_entity.type
_entity.pdbx_description
1 polymer ?
#
loop_
_entity_poly.entity_id
_entity_poly.type
_entity_poly.pdbx_seq_one_letter_code
_entity_poly.pdbx_strand_id
1 'polypeptide(L)'
;MAPGGRLIADPKARNRAINAAYAQLWLHDQRFQWAGLAAFASKQVGCGLLHAADSIDKIQAEYEAGQHLKNSARKGFFGLLSRNERDRQAKLRDFEQAQRDYEQAHRNNPVPSIDLGRNDESLSYVQQLYRHVYEMLAMGNTTLFLDIFPLHAFYQERGLKALETCLESRQNIYGHDQHPVLWPVGQKKLRFGHDYKEILQAFQAIETGNIAKSVEHLAWHEQRNILQPAMYSDTKLVTLLRSNHVSYVTGFPSGAAQAIELTLASQCHRFDDGRTIGFGNNPVADLSDIHQRMAFVLKAAVRFDELLHDSNRYQIEQAIRDIAAGRGVR
;
A
#
# COMPACT_ATOMS: atom_id res chain seq x y z
N MET A 1 -10.72 3.97 -11.18
CA MET A 1 -12.17 3.71 -11.31
C MET A 1 -12.41 2.94 -12.59
N ALA A 2 -13.38 2.02 -12.64
CA ALA A 2 -13.77 1.38 -13.90
C ALA A 2 -14.65 2.33 -14.74
N PRO A 3 -14.83 2.10 -16.06
CA PRO A 3 -15.82 2.82 -16.85
C PRO A 3 -17.19 2.84 -16.16
N GLY A 4 -17.86 4.00 -16.14
CA GLY A 4 -19.17 4.17 -15.49
C GLY A 4 -19.14 4.33 -13.96
N GLY A 5 -18.00 4.70 -13.36
CA GLY A 5 -17.92 5.07 -11.94
C GLY A 5 -17.95 3.89 -10.95
N ARG A 6 -17.83 2.65 -11.45
CA ARG A 6 -17.83 1.45 -10.60
C ARG A 6 -16.47 1.25 -9.92
N LEU A 7 -16.51 0.81 -8.67
CA LEU A 7 -15.32 0.42 -7.93
C LEU A 7 -14.66 -0.81 -8.58
N ILE A 8 -13.37 -0.72 -8.87
CA ILE A 8 -12.57 -1.89 -9.24
C ILE A 8 -12.43 -2.75 -7.99
N ALA A 9 -13.01 -3.95 -7.99
CA ALA A 9 -13.09 -4.81 -6.81
C ALA A 9 -11.70 -5.24 -6.33
N ASP A 10 -10.85 -5.74 -7.25
CA ASP A 10 -9.47 -6.13 -6.94
C ASP A 10 -8.64 -4.92 -6.47
N PRO A 11 -8.16 -4.90 -5.22
CA PRO A 11 -7.34 -3.80 -4.70
C PRO A 11 -6.04 -3.58 -5.48
N LYS A 12 -5.44 -4.64 -6.06
CA LYS A 12 -4.22 -4.52 -6.86
C LYS A 12 -4.50 -3.79 -8.17
N ALA A 13 -5.52 -4.22 -8.92
CA ALA A 13 -5.96 -3.51 -10.12
C ALA A 13 -6.44 -2.08 -9.81
N ARG A 14 -7.12 -1.87 -8.69
CA ARG A 14 -7.57 -0.54 -8.26
C ARG A 14 -6.37 0.38 -7.98
N ASN A 15 -5.37 -0.08 -7.25
CA ASN A 15 -4.14 0.67 -6.98
C ASN A 15 -3.41 1.04 -8.30
N ARG A 16 -3.29 0.11 -9.24
CA ARG A 16 -2.73 0.37 -10.59
C ARG A 16 -3.53 1.38 -11.42
N ALA A 17 -4.82 1.54 -11.17
CA ALA A 17 -5.60 2.58 -11.83
C ALA A 17 -5.41 3.93 -11.12
N ILE A 18 -5.28 3.94 -9.79
CA ILE A 18 -5.08 5.14 -8.99
C ILE A 18 -3.71 5.77 -9.29
N ASN A 19 -2.63 4.97 -9.27
CA ASN A 19 -1.29 5.50 -9.52
C ASN A 19 -1.17 6.06 -10.96
N ALA A 20 -1.78 5.40 -11.95
CA ALA A 20 -1.81 5.86 -13.33
C ALA A 20 -2.60 7.18 -13.47
N ALA A 21 -3.73 7.32 -12.76
CA ALA A 21 -4.52 8.54 -12.79
C ALA A 21 -3.74 9.74 -12.22
N TYR A 22 -3.07 9.59 -11.08
CA TYR A 22 -2.20 10.64 -10.53
C TYR A 22 -1.05 11.00 -11.47
N ALA A 23 -0.41 9.99 -12.07
CA ALA A 23 0.66 10.19 -13.03
C ALA A 23 0.18 10.98 -14.27
N GLN A 24 -0.98 10.61 -14.82
CA GLN A 24 -1.58 11.31 -15.96
C GLN A 24 -1.95 12.75 -15.62
N LEU A 25 -2.50 13.00 -14.43
CA LEU A 25 -2.84 14.33 -13.95
C LEU A 25 -1.59 15.24 -13.89
N TRP A 26 -0.48 14.75 -13.35
CA TRP A 26 0.77 15.52 -13.32
C TRP A 26 1.40 15.71 -14.71
N LEU A 27 1.32 14.69 -15.58
CA LEU A 27 1.81 14.82 -16.97
C LEU A 27 1.03 15.87 -17.76
N HIS A 28 -0.24 16.10 -17.41
CA HIS A 28 -1.07 17.12 -18.03
C HIS A 28 -0.76 18.52 -17.47
N ASP A 29 -0.57 18.65 -16.16
CA ASP A 29 -0.17 19.91 -15.53
C ASP A 29 0.88 19.65 -14.43
N GLN A 30 2.12 20.01 -14.75
CA GLN A 30 3.27 19.76 -13.87
C GLN A 30 3.28 20.64 -12.61
N ARG A 31 2.41 21.67 -12.53
CA ARG A 31 2.19 22.44 -11.30
C ARG A 31 1.61 21.57 -10.19
N PHE A 32 0.93 20.47 -10.53
CA PHE A 32 0.39 19.51 -9.57
C PHE A 32 1.46 18.56 -9.02
N GLN A 33 2.57 19.09 -8.52
CA GLN A 33 3.67 18.28 -7.97
C GLN A 33 3.21 17.30 -6.89
N TRP A 34 2.18 17.65 -6.09
CA TRP A 34 1.58 16.71 -5.15
C TRP A 34 0.98 15.48 -5.85
N ALA A 35 0.31 15.65 -6.99
CA ALA A 35 -0.18 14.53 -7.80
C ALA A 35 0.96 13.67 -8.36
N GLY A 36 2.06 14.29 -8.79
CA GLY A 36 3.27 13.58 -9.22
C GLY A 36 3.86 12.71 -8.11
N LEU A 37 4.01 13.29 -6.91
CA LEU A 37 4.47 12.57 -5.72
C LEU A 37 3.49 11.47 -5.29
N ALA A 38 2.18 11.75 -5.33
CA ALA A 38 1.12 10.79 -5.02
C ALA A 38 1.12 9.59 -5.97
N ALA A 39 1.54 9.76 -7.23
CA ALA A 39 1.72 8.64 -8.16
C ALA A 39 2.78 7.64 -7.63
N PHE A 40 3.93 8.13 -7.16
CA PHE A 40 4.97 7.30 -6.55
C PHE A 40 4.53 6.71 -5.20
N ALA A 41 3.88 7.51 -4.35
CA ALA A 41 3.39 7.04 -3.05
C ALA A 41 2.34 5.94 -3.19
N SER A 42 1.35 6.14 -4.07
CA SER A 42 0.35 5.12 -4.41
C SER A 42 1.00 3.88 -5.03
N LYS A 43 2.02 4.04 -5.90
CA LYS A 43 2.81 2.92 -6.41
C LYS A 43 3.48 2.13 -5.28
N GLN A 44 4.09 2.81 -4.32
CA GLN A 44 4.72 2.17 -3.16
C GLN A 44 3.71 1.38 -2.32
N VAL A 45 2.48 1.91 -2.17
CA VAL A 45 1.37 1.17 -1.56
C VAL A 45 1.05 -0.10 -2.37
N GLY A 46 1.06 -0.02 -3.71
CA GLY A 46 0.90 -1.16 -4.59
C GLY A 46 1.93 -2.27 -4.36
N CYS A 47 3.20 -1.90 -4.19
CA CYS A 47 4.26 -2.83 -3.82
C CYS A 47 4.00 -3.49 -2.46
N GLY A 48 3.53 -2.73 -1.47
CA GLY A 48 3.12 -3.26 -0.18
C GLY A 48 1.94 -4.24 -0.26
N LEU A 49 0.96 -3.97 -1.13
CA LEU A 49 -0.15 -4.90 -1.39
C LEU A 49 0.33 -6.22 -2.01
N LEU A 50 1.27 -6.15 -2.96
CA LEU A 50 1.86 -7.36 -3.55
C LEU A 50 2.63 -8.16 -2.51
N HIS A 51 3.46 -7.51 -1.70
CA HIS A 51 4.22 -8.15 -0.64
C HIS A 51 3.32 -8.85 0.38
N ALA A 52 2.26 -8.17 0.84
CA ALA A 52 1.33 -8.76 1.81
C ALA A 52 0.56 -9.95 1.23
N ALA A 53 0.12 -9.87 -0.02
CA ALA A 53 -0.55 -10.98 -0.70
C ALA A 53 0.39 -12.19 -0.89
N ASP A 54 1.60 -11.96 -1.40
CA ASP A 54 2.62 -13.00 -1.58
C ASP A 54 3.01 -13.66 -0.25
N SER A 55 3.09 -12.87 0.83
CA SER A 55 3.34 -13.40 2.18
C SER A 55 2.21 -14.31 2.67
N ILE A 56 0.95 -13.93 2.43
CA ILE A 56 -0.22 -14.77 2.78
C ILE A 56 -0.18 -16.10 2.02
N ASP A 57 0.11 -16.06 0.72
CA ASP A 57 0.16 -17.24 -0.15
C ASP A 57 1.30 -18.18 0.27
N LYS A 58 2.48 -17.64 0.60
CA LYS A 58 3.63 -18.42 1.10
C LYS A 58 3.37 -19.09 2.44
N ILE A 59 2.72 -18.39 3.37
CA ILE A 59 2.33 -18.98 4.67
C ILE A 59 1.29 -20.10 4.46
N GLN A 60 0.33 -19.90 3.55
CA GLN A 60 -0.68 -20.91 3.23
C GLN A 60 -0.04 -22.16 2.63
N ALA A 61 0.89 -21.99 1.69
CA ALA A 61 1.60 -23.08 1.05
C ALA A 61 2.40 -23.93 2.06
N GLU A 62 3.07 -23.32 3.05
CA GLU A 62 3.73 -24.09 4.12
C GLU A 62 2.72 -24.88 4.96
N TYR A 63 1.61 -24.24 5.34
CA TYR A 63 0.56 -24.90 6.13
C TYR A 63 0.00 -26.13 5.40
N GLU A 64 -0.34 -25.99 4.12
CA GLU A 64 -0.85 -27.09 3.28
C GLU A 64 0.19 -28.21 3.11
N ALA A 65 1.46 -27.85 2.87
CA ALA A 65 2.54 -28.83 2.78
C ALA A 65 2.75 -29.58 4.12
N GLY A 66 2.63 -28.88 5.25
CA GLY A 66 2.70 -29.47 6.58
C GLY A 66 1.53 -30.42 6.88
N GLN A 67 0.31 -30.07 6.46
CA GLN A 67 -0.85 -30.96 6.55
C GLN A 67 -0.70 -32.19 5.65
N HIS A 68 -0.19 -32.01 4.43
CA HIS A 68 0.12 -33.10 3.52
C HIS A 68 1.15 -34.06 4.14
N LEU A 69 2.25 -33.52 4.68
CA LEU A 69 3.27 -34.30 5.38
C LEU A 69 2.69 -35.10 6.56
N LYS A 70 1.88 -34.48 7.42
CA LYS A 70 1.20 -35.17 8.54
C LYS A 70 0.29 -36.30 8.05
N ASN A 71 -0.45 -36.08 6.96
CA ASN A 71 -1.35 -37.07 6.37
C ASN A 71 -0.57 -38.22 5.71
N SER A 72 0.49 -37.92 4.96
CA SER A 72 1.37 -38.92 4.33
C SER A 72 2.15 -39.72 5.39
N ALA A 73 2.57 -39.10 6.50
CA ALA A 73 3.17 -39.81 7.64
C ALA A 73 2.19 -40.82 8.25
N ARG A 74 0.94 -40.41 8.51
CA ARG A 74 -0.12 -41.31 9.00
C ARG A 74 -0.39 -42.45 8.02
N LYS A 75 -0.58 -42.14 6.73
CA LYS A 75 -0.81 -43.15 5.68
C LYS A 75 0.37 -44.10 5.49
N GLY A 76 1.59 -43.60 5.62
CA GLY A 76 2.84 -44.37 5.57
C GLY A 76 2.95 -45.34 6.76
N PHE A 77 2.65 -44.87 7.97
CA PHE A 77 2.56 -45.71 9.18
C PHE A 77 1.55 -46.86 9.01
N PHE A 78 0.31 -46.57 8.56
CA PHE A 78 -0.66 -47.63 8.25
C PHE A 78 -0.30 -48.45 7.01
N GLY A 79 0.51 -47.90 6.09
CA GLY A 79 1.01 -48.57 4.90
C GLY A 79 2.09 -49.60 5.17
N LEU A 80 2.87 -49.42 6.23
CA LEU A 80 3.80 -50.42 6.74
C LEU A 80 3.08 -51.69 7.23
N LEU A 81 1.76 -51.66 7.45
CA LEU A 81 0.95 -52.85 7.76
C LEU A 81 0.39 -53.53 6.50
N SER A 82 0.57 -52.96 5.31
CA SER A 82 0.11 -53.56 4.04
C SER A 82 0.93 -54.81 3.68
N ARG A 83 0.24 -55.85 3.19
CA ARG A 83 0.85 -57.07 2.63
C ARG A 83 1.40 -56.89 1.22
N ASN A 84 1.10 -55.77 0.55
CA ASN A 84 1.52 -55.49 -0.83
C ASN A 84 2.74 -54.55 -0.87
N GLU A 85 3.83 -55.02 -1.47
CA GLU A 85 5.11 -54.31 -1.55
C GLU A 85 5.05 -53.05 -2.43
N ARG A 86 4.25 -53.07 -3.50
CA ARG A 86 4.06 -51.90 -4.38
C ARG A 86 3.37 -50.74 -3.65
N ASP A 87 2.40 -51.04 -2.80
CA ASP A 87 1.67 -50.03 -2.02
C ASP A 87 2.56 -49.41 -0.94
N ARG A 88 3.45 -50.21 -0.33
CA ARG A 88 4.48 -49.72 0.61
C ARG A 88 5.44 -48.74 -0.07
N GLN A 89 5.99 -49.11 -1.23
CA GLN A 89 6.89 -48.23 -1.98
C GLN A 89 6.21 -46.94 -2.47
N ALA A 90 4.94 -47.01 -2.89
CA ALA A 90 4.18 -45.82 -3.28
C ALA A 90 4.00 -44.84 -2.11
N LYS A 91 3.65 -45.34 -0.92
CA LYS A 91 3.46 -44.50 0.28
C LYS A 91 4.77 -43.90 0.82
N LEU A 92 5.89 -44.63 0.71
CA LEU A 92 7.21 -44.09 1.07
C LEU A 92 7.60 -42.94 0.15
N ARG A 93 7.42 -43.10 -1.18
CA ARG A 93 7.68 -42.02 -2.15
C ARG A 93 6.79 -40.79 -1.93
N ASP A 94 5.52 -41.01 -1.60
CA ASP A 94 4.59 -39.93 -1.24
C ASP A 94 5.07 -39.15 0.00
N PHE A 95 5.52 -39.85 1.04
CA PHE A 95 6.08 -39.22 2.23
C PHE A 95 7.36 -38.44 1.95
N GLU A 96 8.30 -39.01 1.20
CA GLU A 96 9.54 -38.32 0.80
C GLU A 96 9.26 -37.06 -0.04
N GLN A 97 8.27 -37.14 -0.93
CA GLN A 97 7.85 -35.97 -1.71
C GLN A 97 7.21 -34.91 -0.81
N ALA A 98 6.29 -35.31 0.07
CA ALA A 98 5.67 -34.40 1.03
C ALA A 98 6.69 -33.70 1.94
N GLN A 99 7.77 -34.41 2.31
CA GLN A 99 8.86 -33.82 3.09
C GLN A 99 9.62 -32.76 2.29
N ARG A 100 9.99 -33.05 1.03
CA ARG A 100 10.65 -32.08 0.15
C ARG A 100 9.78 -30.84 -0.10
N ASP A 101 8.50 -31.04 -0.36
CA ASP A 101 7.55 -29.96 -0.59
C ASP A 101 7.40 -29.07 0.67
N TYR A 102 7.35 -29.69 1.85
CA TYR A 102 7.34 -28.96 3.12
C TYR A 102 8.63 -28.18 3.36
N GLU A 103 9.80 -28.79 3.16
CA GLU A 103 11.09 -28.11 3.31
C GLU A 103 11.23 -26.91 2.37
N GLN A 104 10.75 -27.05 1.12
CA GLN A 104 10.73 -25.95 0.16
C GLN A 104 9.76 -24.84 0.58
N ALA A 105 8.55 -25.19 1.01
CA ALA A 105 7.56 -24.21 1.46
C ALA A 105 8.01 -23.47 2.73
N HIS A 106 8.61 -24.18 3.68
CA HIS A 106 9.20 -23.60 4.89
C HIS A 106 10.32 -22.62 4.56
N ARG A 107 11.22 -22.95 3.61
CA ARG A 107 12.27 -22.01 3.17
C ARG A 107 11.73 -20.75 2.49
N ASN A 108 10.56 -20.85 1.86
CA ASN A 108 9.91 -19.74 1.18
C ASN A 108 9.03 -18.90 2.11
N ASN A 109 8.70 -19.39 3.31
CA ASN A 109 7.90 -18.63 4.26
C ASN A 109 8.72 -17.46 4.82
N PRO A 110 8.26 -16.20 4.67
CA PRO A 110 8.98 -15.03 5.18
C PRO A 110 8.98 -14.93 6.71
N VAL A 111 8.10 -15.65 7.41
CA VAL A 111 8.01 -15.63 8.88
C VAL A 111 8.48 -16.96 9.49
N PRO A 112 9.09 -16.94 10.69
CA PRO A 112 9.35 -18.17 11.42
C PRO A 112 8.06 -18.94 11.68
N SER A 113 8.08 -20.26 11.52
CA SER A 113 6.94 -21.17 11.77
C SER A 113 6.56 -21.22 13.25
N ILE A 114 6.00 -20.14 13.77
CA ILE A 114 5.37 -20.07 15.08
C ILE A 114 3.87 -20.24 14.85
N ASP A 115 3.43 -21.50 14.83
CA ASP A 115 2.04 -21.87 14.70
C ASP A 115 1.34 -21.66 16.06
N LEU A 116 0.82 -20.44 16.29
CA LEU A 116 -0.02 -20.10 17.45
C LEU A 116 -1.53 -20.24 17.15
N GLY A 117 -1.91 -20.93 16.06
CA GLY A 117 -3.29 -21.12 15.66
C GLY A 117 -3.95 -22.32 16.35
N ARG A 118 -5.08 -22.10 17.04
CA ARG A 118 -6.02 -23.16 17.44
C ARG A 118 -6.63 -23.79 16.18
N ASN A 119 -6.82 -25.11 16.21
CA ASN A 119 -7.29 -26.02 15.14
C ASN A 119 -8.63 -25.66 14.42
N ASP A 120 -9.18 -24.45 14.54
CA ASP A 120 -10.54 -24.11 14.08
C ASP A 120 -10.65 -22.76 13.31
N GLU A 121 -9.55 -22.03 13.09
CA GLU A 121 -9.56 -20.82 12.23
C GLU A 121 -9.03 -21.12 10.82
N SER A 122 -9.68 -20.57 9.78
CA SER A 122 -9.32 -20.79 8.37
C SER A 122 -8.01 -20.12 7.94
N LEU A 123 -7.49 -19.17 8.73
CA LEU A 123 -6.22 -18.48 8.51
C LEU A 123 -5.43 -18.45 9.82
N SER A 124 -4.13 -18.73 9.75
CA SER A 124 -3.22 -18.52 10.88
C SER A 124 -3.25 -17.05 11.36
N TYR A 125 -2.95 -16.82 12.63
CA TYR A 125 -2.91 -15.47 13.20
C TYR A 125 -2.04 -14.51 12.37
N VAL A 126 -0.89 -14.98 11.89
CA VAL A 126 0.03 -14.18 11.06
C VAL A 126 -0.59 -13.81 9.71
N GLN A 127 -1.32 -14.73 9.04
CA GLN A 127 -2.06 -14.41 7.82
C GLN A 127 -3.12 -13.33 8.06
N GLN A 128 -3.79 -13.35 9.22
CA GLN A 128 -4.76 -12.31 9.58
C GLN A 128 -4.10 -10.94 9.80
N LEU A 129 -2.85 -10.90 10.28
CA LEU A 129 -2.08 -9.66 10.40
C LEU A 129 -1.71 -9.09 9.02
N TYR A 130 -1.18 -9.92 8.12
CA TYR A 130 -0.90 -9.49 6.74
C TYR A 130 -2.16 -9.06 6.00
N ARG A 131 -3.26 -9.77 6.19
CA ARG A 131 -4.56 -9.41 5.61
C ARG A 131 -5.05 -8.06 6.13
N HIS A 132 -4.90 -7.79 7.43
CA HIS A 132 -5.23 -6.48 8.01
C HIS A 132 -4.40 -5.36 7.37
N VAL A 133 -3.07 -5.54 7.24
CA VAL A 133 -2.21 -4.56 6.56
C VAL A 133 -2.65 -4.35 5.11
N TYR A 134 -2.91 -5.43 4.37
CA TYR A 134 -3.38 -5.39 2.99
C TYR A 134 -4.69 -4.58 2.86
N GLU A 135 -5.68 -4.86 3.72
CA GLU A 135 -6.97 -4.17 3.72
C GLU A 135 -6.82 -2.69 4.07
N MET A 136 -6.00 -2.35 5.07
CA MET A 136 -5.75 -0.96 5.48
C MET A 136 -5.01 -0.15 4.40
N LEU A 137 -3.99 -0.73 3.75
CA LEU A 137 -3.28 -0.11 2.64
C LEU A 137 -4.23 0.17 1.46
N ALA A 138 -5.05 -0.82 1.11
CA ALA A 138 -6.03 -0.70 0.03
C ALA A 138 -7.09 0.37 0.34
N MET A 139 -7.61 0.40 1.57
CA MET A 139 -8.61 1.36 2.03
C MET A 139 -8.02 2.78 2.07
N GLY A 140 -6.83 2.96 2.67
CA GLY A 140 -6.15 4.24 2.78
C GLY A 140 -5.91 4.87 1.40
N ASN A 141 -5.29 4.13 0.48
CA ASN A 141 -5.01 4.62 -0.87
C ASN A 141 -6.28 4.96 -1.66
N THR A 142 -7.34 4.17 -1.49
CA THR A 142 -8.63 4.43 -2.15
C THR A 142 -9.30 5.68 -1.56
N THR A 143 -9.27 5.85 -0.24
CA THR A 143 -9.82 7.03 0.46
C THR A 143 -9.11 8.30 0.03
N LEU A 144 -7.77 8.27 -0.04
CA LEU A 144 -6.98 9.40 -0.53
C LEU A 144 -7.32 9.78 -1.96
N PHE A 145 -7.38 8.79 -2.85
CA PHE A 145 -7.71 9.03 -4.24
C PHE A 145 -9.07 9.69 -4.39
N LEU A 146 -10.09 9.18 -3.69
CA LEU A 146 -11.45 9.72 -3.74
C LEU A 146 -11.57 11.11 -3.10
N ASP A 147 -10.58 11.50 -2.28
CA ASP A 147 -10.53 12.84 -1.70
C ASP A 147 -9.77 13.84 -2.57
N ILE A 148 -8.49 13.56 -2.81
CA ILE A 148 -7.52 14.51 -3.37
C ILE A 148 -7.62 14.62 -4.88
N PHE A 149 -7.83 13.51 -5.59
CA PHE A 149 -7.83 13.52 -7.06
C PHE A 149 -8.98 14.36 -7.64
N PRO A 150 -10.24 14.23 -7.17
CA PRO A 150 -11.33 15.07 -7.65
C PRO A 150 -11.12 16.56 -7.41
N LEU A 151 -10.42 16.95 -6.33
CA LEU A 151 -10.12 18.38 -6.07
C LEU A 151 -9.22 18.95 -7.15
N HIS A 152 -8.16 18.22 -7.54
CA HIS A 152 -7.28 18.62 -8.63
C HIS A 152 -8.01 18.64 -9.98
N ALA A 153 -8.78 17.59 -10.29
CA ALA A 153 -9.52 17.52 -11.54
C ALA A 153 -10.55 18.66 -11.65
N PHE A 154 -11.27 18.95 -10.56
CA PHE A 154 -12.23 20.06 -10.51
C PHE A 154 -11.53 21.41 -10.69
N TYR A 155 -10.42 21.64 -9.97
CA TYR A 155 -9.63 22.86 -10.12
C TYR A 155 -9.09 23.03 -11.54
N GLN A 156 -8.56 21.96 -12.15
CA GLN A 156 -8.05 22.00 -13.52
C GLN A 156 -9.15 22.37 -14.53
N GLU A 157 -10.37 21.87 -14.34
CA GLU A 157 -11.49 22.12 -15.27
C GLU A 157 -12.17 23.47 -15.02
N ARG A 158 -12.32 23.88 -13.75
CA ARG A 158 -13.21 24.99 -13.35
C ARG A 158 -12.47 26.20 -12.74
N GLY A 159 -11.20 26.05 -12.40
CA GLY A 159 -10.36 27.09 -11.80
C GLY A 159 -10.64 27.34 -10.32
N LEU A 160 -9.79 28.20 -9.72
CA LEU A 160 -9.81 28.48 -8.28
C LEU A 160 -11.14 29.03 -7.78
N LYS A 161 -11.73 30.00 -8.51
CA LYS A 161 -12.96 30.68 -8.07
C LYS A 161 -14.13 29.71 -7.92
N ALA A 162 -14.26 28.77 -8.85
CA ALA A 162 -15.29 27.73 -8.76
C ALA A 162 -14.99 26.75 -7.61
N LEU A 163 -13.72 26.42 -7.40
CA LEU A 163 -13.32 25.53 -6.30
C LEU A 163 -13.70 26.15 -4.96
N GLU A 164 -13.35 27.42 -4.74
CA GLU A 164 -13.68 28.17 -3.53
C GLU A 164 -15.19 28.17 -3.26
N THR A 165 -16.01 28.49 -4.27
CA THR A 165 -17.47 28.53 -4.13
C THR A 165 -18.08 27.15 -3.86
N CYS A 166 -17.55 26.09 -4.47
CA CYS A 166 -18.17 24.76 -4.43
C CYS A 166 -17.59 23.83 -3.35
N LEU A 167 -16.49 24.20 -2.69
CA LEU A 167 -15.74 23.30 -1.81
C LEU A 167 -16.60 22.77 -0.65
N GLU A 168 -17.35 23.64 0.04
CA GLU A 168 -18.25 23.24 1.13
C GLU A 168 -19.38 22.33 0.64
N SER A 169 -19.90 22.60 -0.57
CA SER A 169 -21.01 21.82 -1.14
C SER A 169 -20.60 20.39 -1.51
N ARG A 170 -19.29 20.09 -1.58
CA ARG A 170 -18.76 18.76 -1.88
C ARG A 170 -19.28 17.68 -0.92
N GLN A 171 -19.52 18.00 0.35
CA GLN A 171 -20.05 17.03 1.32
C GLN A 171 -21.40 16.43 0.90
N ASN A 172 -22.21 17.18 0.15
CA ASN A 172 -23.55 16.77 -0.28
C ASN A 172 -23.53 15.72 -1.41
N ILE A 173 -22.37 15.41 -1.98
CA ILE A 173 -22.22 14.37 -3.00
C ILE A 173 -22.30 12.97 -2.35
N TYR A 174 -21.92 12.86 -1.07
CA TYR A 174 -22.06 11.59 -0.37
C TYR A 174 -23.53 11.22 -0.18
N GLY A 175 -23.92 10.04 -0.66
CA GLY A 175 -25.31 9.58 -0.61
C GLY A 175 -26.22 10.18 -1.68
N HIS A 176 -25.70 10.90 -2.67
CA HIS A 176 -26.49 11.44 -3.77
C HIS A 176 -27.06 10.33 -4.66
N ASP A 177 -28.36 10.40 -5.01
CA ASP A 177 -29.09 9.32 -5.69
C ASP A 177 -28.51 8.97 -7.07
N GLN A 178 -28.05 9.97 -7.82
CA GLN A 178 -27.55 9.78 -9.18
C GLN A 178 -26.05 9.48 -9.26
N HIS A 179 -25.27 10.02 -8.32
CA HIS A 179 -23.81 10.04 -8.36
C HIS A 179 -23.20 9.81 -6.97
N PRO A 180 -23.51 8.67 -6.32
CA PRO A 180 -23.03 8.43 -4.97
C PRO A 180 -21.51 8.22 -4.99
N VAL A 181 -20.83 8.87 -4.05
CA VAL A 181 -19.41 8.61 -3.80
C VAL A 181 -19.27 7.39 -2.92
N LEU A 182 -18.49 6.41 -3.39
CA LEU A 182 -17.98 5.36 -2.51
C LEU A 182 -17.08 6.00 -1.46
N TRP A 183 -17.26 5.66 -0.18
CA TRP A 183 -16.40 6.17 0.89
C TRP A 183 -15.99 5.05 1.85
N PRO A 184 -14.89 4.34 1.58
CA PRO A 184 -14.60 3.04 2.21
C PRO A 184 -14.24 3.15 3.70
N VAL A 185 -13.76 4.31 4.15
CA VAL A 185 -13.51 4.60 5.57
C VAL A 185 -14.80 4.78 6.39
N GLY A 186 -15.91 5.08 5.71
CA GLY A 186 -17.22 5.29 6.32
C GLY A 186 -17.39 6.64 7.03
N GLN A 187 -18.62 7.18 7.00
CA GLN A 187 -18.95 8.51 7.53
C GLN A 187 -18.76 8.66 9.04
N LYS A 188 -18.89 7.55 9.79
CA LYS A 188 -18.71 7.57 11.25
C LYS A 188 -17.27 7.86 11.64
N LYS A 189 -16.30 7.35 10.87
CA LYS A 189 -14.87 7.48 11.15
C LYS A 189 -14.29 8.75 10.53
N LEU A 190 -14.69 9.06 9.30
CA LEU A 190 -14.28 10.27 8.60
C LEU A 190 -15.41 10.76 7.69
N ARG A 191 -15.90 11.97 7.92
CA ARG A 191 -16.94 12.58 7.07
C ARG A 191 -16.37 12.91 5.69
N PHE A 192 -17.12 12.59 4.64
CA PHE A 192 -16.73 12.93 3.27
C PHE A 192 -16.91 14.43 3.01
N GLY A 193 -16.01 15.01 2.22
CA GLY A 193 -16.23 16.33 1.63
C GLY A 193 -16.09 17.50 2.59
N HIS A 194 -15.52 17.30 3.79
CA HIS A 194 -15.26 18.41 4.70
C HIS A 194 -14.23 19.39 4.10
N ASP A 195 -14.51 20.67 4.21
CA ASP A 195 -13.84 21.80 3.57
C ASP A 195 -12.66 22.32 4.40
N TYR A 196 -11.71 21.42 4.69
CA TYR A 196 -10.50 21.81 5.38
C TYR A 196 -9.77 22.95 4.67
N LYS A 197 -9.40 24.00 5.43
CA LYS A 197 -8.75 25.21 4.90
C LYS A 197 -7.51 24.93 4.06
N GLU A 198 -6.78 23.87 4.39
CA GLU A 198 -5.57 23.44 3.70
C GLU A 198 -5.85 23.16 2.21
N ILE A 199 -7.05 22.69 1.87
CA ILE A 199 -7.45 22.44 0.47
C ILE A 199 -7.41 23.75 -0.31
N LEU A 200 -8.16 24.77 0.13
CA LEU A 200 -8.22 26.05 -0.59
C LEU A 200 -6.85 26.74 -0.63
N GLN A 201 -6.12 26.72 0.49
CA GLN A 201 -4.76 27.27 0.59
C GLN A 201 -3.80 26.63 -0.41
N ALA A 202 -3.91 25.33 -0.65
CA ALA A 202 -3.06 24.64 -1.61
C ALA A 202 -3.28 25.12 -3.05
N PHE A 203 -4.54 25.31 -3.47
CA PHE A 203 -4.84 25.76 -4.83
C PHE A 203 -4.58 27.26 -5.02
N GLN A 204 -4.77 28.07 -3.97
CA GLN A 204 -4.30 29.47 -3.95
C GLN A 204 -2.78 29.58 -4.10
N ALA A 205 -2.03 28.68 -3.46
CA ALA A 205 -0.58 28.61 -3.60
C ALA A 205 -0.15 28.25 -5.05
N ILE A 206 -0.91 27.43 -5.77
CA ILE A 206 -0.66 27.14 -7.19
C ILE A 206 -0.85 28.41 -8.05
N GLU A 207 -1.94 29.17 -7.85
CA GLU A 207 -2.21 30.42 -8.59
C GLU A 207 -1.12 31.47 -8.38
N THR A 208 -0.54 31.54 -7.18
CA THR A 208 0.54 32.46 -6.85
C THR A 208 1.93 31.96 -7.25
N GLY A 209 2.03 30.78 -7.87
CA GLY A 209 3.28 30.17 -8.31
C GLY A 209 4.10 29.52 -7.20
N ASN A 210 3.59 29.42 -5.97
CA ASN A 210 4.28 28.79 -4.85
C ASN A 210 3.94 27.30 -4.73
N ILE A 211 4.51 26.49 -5.62
CA ILE A 211 4.22 25.06 -5.72
C ILE A 211 4.65 24.30 -4.45
N ALA A 212 5.80 24.62 -3.87
CA ALA A 212 6.26 24.01 -2.63
C ALA A 212 5.25 24.22 -1.49
N LYS A 213 4.67 25.42 -1.38
CA LYS A 213 3.64 25.71 -0.37
C LYS A 213 2.33 24.99 -0.66
N SER A 214 1.96 24.84 -1.93
CA SER A 214 0.81 24.02 -2.33
C SER A 214 0.96 22.57 -1.89
N VAL A 215 2.14 21.99 -2.15
CA VAL A 215 2.51 20.64 -1.73
C VAL A 215 2.45 20.49 -0.22
N GLU A 216 2.98 21.45 0.55
CA GLU A 216 2.92 21.41 2.01
C GLU A 216 1.48 21.42 2.53
N HIS A 217 0.60 22.25 1.97
CA HIS A 217 -0.80 22.31 2.37
C HIS A 217 -1.56 21.01 2.05
N LEU A 218 -1.37 20.44 0.85
CA LEU A 218 -1.96 19.14 0.49
C LEU A 218 -1.41 18.01 1.36
N ALA A 219 -0.12 18.03 1.69
CA ALA A 219 0.48 17.07 2.61
C ALA A 219 -0.18 17.13 3.98
N TRP A 220 -0.38 18.33 4.55
CA TRP A 220 -1.06 18.47 5.83
C TRP A 220 -2.51 17.97 5.77
N HIS A 221 -3.26 18.34 4.74
CA HIS A 221 -4.62 17.86 4.55
C HIS A 221 -4.66 16.32 4.47
N GLU A 222 -3.84 15.74 3.61
CA GLU A 222 -3.79 14.30 3.40
C GLU A 222 -3.38 13.54 4.67
N GLN A 223 -2.29 13.96 5.31
CA GLN A 223 -1.65 13.20 6.38
C GLN A 223 -2.38 13.38 7.72
N ARG A 224 -2.91 14.57 8.01
CA ARG A 224 -3.60 14.89 9.27
C ARG A 224 -5.10 14.67 9.17
N ASN A 225 -5.75 15.20 8.13
CA ASN A 225 -7.20 15.25 8.08
C ASN A 225 -7.80 13.97 7.49
N ILE A 226 -7.06 13.27 6.63
CA ILE A 226 -7.54 12.04 5.98
C ILE A 226 -6.89 10.79 6.59
N LEU A 227 -5.56 10.62 6.48
CA LEU A 227 -4.90 9.38 6.88
C LEU A 227 -4.86 9.15 8.39
N GLN A 228 -4.71 10.19 9.20
CA GLN A 228 -4.71 10.02 10.65
C GLN A 228 -6.00 9.37 11.16
N PRO A 229 -7.20 9.92 10.90
CA PRO A 229 -8.44 9.26 11.32
C PRO A 229 -8.73 7.99 10.53
N ALA A 230 -8.40 7.91 9.23
CA ALA A 230 -8.72 6.73 8.44
C ALA A 230 -7.91 5.50 8.85
N MET A 231 -6.61 5.68 9.10
CA MET A 231 -5.63 4.61 9.13
C MET A 231 -4.71 4.65 10.35
N TYR A 232 -4.05 5.78 10.63
CA TYR A 232 -3.03 5.85 11.70
C TYR A 232 -3.59 5.98 13.12
N SER A 233 -4.91 5.99 13.28
CA SER A 233 -5.59 5.83 14.58
C SER A 233 -6.01 4.38 14.87
N ASP A 234 -5.77 3.44 13.94
CA ASP A 234 -6.03 2.02 14.12
C ASP A 234 -4.90 1.37 14.94
N THR A 235 -5.18 1.00 16.18
CA THR A 235 -4.17 0.47 17.13
C THR A 235 -3.48 -0.80 16.62
N LYS A 236 -4.23 -1.67 15.92
CA LYS A 236 -3.70 -2.90 15.33
C LYS A 236 -2.68 -2.56 14.23
N LEU A 237 -3.03 -1.67 13.31
CA LEU A 237 -2.12 -1.24 12.26
C LEU A 237 -0.89 -0.52 12.82
N VAL A 238 -1.06 0.40 13.77
CA VAL A 238 0.06 1.13 14.38
C VAL A 238 1.05 0.17 15.02
N THR A 239 0.55 -0.82 15.76
CA THR A 239 1.39 -1.85 16.38
C THR A 239 2.17 -2.64 15.33
N LEU A 240 1.52 -3.01 14.21
CA LEU A 240 2.16 -3.74 13.11
C LEU A 240 3.23 -2.91 12.39
N LEU A 241 2.96 -1.63 12.12
CA LEU A 241 3.94 -0.73 11.50
C LEU A 241 5.17 -0.53 12.39
N ARG A 242 4.97 -0.33 13.69
CA ARG A 242 6.08 -0.21 14.66
C ARG A 242 6.89 -1.50 14.74
N SER A 243 6.23 -2.65 14.80
CA SER A 243 6.90 -3.96 14.85
C SER A 243 7.71 -4.22 13.57
N ASN A 244 7.15 -3.91 12.40
CA ASN A 244 7.86 -3.98 11.13
C ASN A 244 9.08 -3.05 11.11
N HIS A 245 8.95 -1.81 11.59
CA HIS A 245 10.06 -0.86 11.61
C HIS A 245 11.20 -1.30 12.53
N VAL A 246 10.87 -1.75 13.75
CA VAL A 246 11.87 -2.31 14.68
C VAL A 246 12.57 -3.49 14.04
N SER A 247 11.83 -4.42 13.43
CA SER A 247 12.40 -5.62 12.80
C SER A 247 13.29 -5.26 11.60
N TYR A 248 12.89 -4.29 10.77
CA TYR A 248 13.69 -3.80 9.65
C TYR A 248 15.00 -3.17 10.12
N VAL A 249 14.94 -2.30 11.14
CA VAL A 249 16.11 -1.56 11.63
C VAL A 249 17.07 -2.46 12.42
N THR A 250 16.55 -3.40 13.22
CA THR A 250 17.36 -4.28 14.06
C THR A 250 17.82 -5.56 13.34
N GLY A 251 17.21 -5.89 12.19
CA GLY A 251 17.43 -7.15 11.50
C GLY A 251 16.84 -8.37 12.22
N PHE A 252 16.03 -8.18 13.27
CA PHE A 252 15.46 -9.26 14.08
C PHE A 252 13.96 -9.09 14.34
N PRO A 253 13.12 -10.11 14.08
CA PRO A 253 13.45 -11.36 13.38
C PRO A 253 13.79 -11.10 11.90
N SER A 254 14.61 -11.94 11.30
CA SER A 254 15.02 -11.80 9.89
C SER A 254 13.92 -12.26 8.92
N GLY A 255 13.81 -11.63 7.75
CA GLY A 255 13.14 -12.21 6.58
C GLY A 255 11.77 -11.66 6.19
N ALA A 256 11.08 -10.93 7.06
CA ALA A 256 9.71 -10.44 6.79
C ALA A 256 9.56 -8.90 6.74
N ALA A 257 10.48 -8.16 7.37
CA ALA A 257 10.31 -6.72 7.52
C ALA A 257 10.63 -5.97 6.23
N GLN A 258 9.78 -4.99 5.91
CA GLN A 258 9.94 -4.11 4.76
C GLN A 258 10.39 -2.72 5.20
N ALA A 259 11.26 -2.10 4.41
CA ALA A 259 11.66 -0.73 4.61
C ALA A 259 10.43 0.20 4.49
N ILE A 260 10.29 1.15 5.41
CA ILE A 260 9.37 2.28 5.21
C ILE A 260 10.12 3.30 4.37
N GLU A 261 9.91 3.26 3.06
CA GLU A 261 10.59 4.11 2.10
C GLU A 261 9.67 4.51 0.95
N LEU A 262 10.01 5.61 0.29
CA LEU A 262 9.42 6.05 -0.97
C LEU A 262 10.50 6.07 -2.04
N THR A 263 10.30 5.27 -3.09
CA THR A 263 11.19 5.25 -4.25
C THR A 263 10.55 5.98 -5.43
N LEU A 264 11.20 7.06 -5.87
CA LEU A 264 10.85 7.91 -7.02
C LEU A 264 11.25 7.24 -8.35
N ALA A 265 10.82 6.00 -8.52
CA ALA A 265 11.00 5.19 -9.71
C ALA A 265 9.73 4.36 -9.96
N SER A 266 9.58 3.83 -11.18
CA SER A 266 8.42 3.01 -11.54
C SER A 266 8.51 1.58 -10.96
N GLN A 267 9.65 1.12 -10.46
CA GLN A 267 9.81 -0.23 -9.92
C GLN A 267 9.56 -0.29 -8.40
N CYS A 268 9.32 -1.50 -7.88
CA CYS A 268 9.16 -1.76 -6.45
C CYS A 268 10.47 -1.95 -5.68
N HIS A 269 11.61 -2.02 -6.38
CA HIS A 269 12.90 -2.17 -5.72
C HIS A 269 13.53 -0.82 -5.37
N ARG A 270 14.36 -0.83 -4.34
CA ARG A 270 15.17 0.31 -3.90
C ARG A 270 16.23 0.68 -4.94
N PHE A 271 16.59 1.96 -4.99
CA PHE A 271 17.75 2.47 -5.72
C PHE A 271 18.63 3.31 -4.80
N ASP A 272 19.94 3.05 -4.83
CA ASP A 272 20.93 3.76 -4.00
C ASP A 272 21.57 4.95 -4.74
N ASP A 273 20.77 5.68 -5.52
CA ASP A 273 21.17 6.87 -6.29
C ASP A 273 20.47 8.16 -5.85
N GLY A 274 19.88 8.13 -4.65
CA GLY A 274 19.15 9.26 -4.07
C GLY A 274 17.69 9.39 -4.53
N ARG A 275 17.16 8.46 -5.31
CA ARG A 275 15.72 8.39 -5.63
C ARG A 275 14.88 7.67 -4.58
N THR A 276 15.52 6.98 -3.63
CA THR A 276 14.83 6.34 -2.50
C THR A 276 15.00 7.16 -1.22
N ILE A 277 13.87 7.57 -0.64
CA ILE A 277 13.80 8.28 0.63
C ILE A 277 13.32 7.29 1.70
N GLY A 278 14.15 7.00 2.69
CA GLY A 278 13.76 6.18 3.85
C GLY A 278 13.17 7.02 4.99
N PHE A 279 12.28 6.42 5.77
CA PHE A 279 11.69 7.03 6.98
C PHE A 279 12.74 7.31 8.06
N GLY A 280 13.73 6.43 8.20
CA GLY A 280 14.84 6.56 9.14
C GLY A 280 15.37 5.20 9.57
N ASN A 281 16.48 5.22 10.31
CA ASN A 281 17.13 4.02 10.85
C ASN A 281 17.05 3.97 12.39
N ASN A 282 16.16 4.76 13.00
CA ASN A 282 15.95 4.77 14.44
C ASN A 282 14.87 3.74 14.80
N PRO A 283 15.16 2.70 15.59
CA PRO A 283 14.21 1.63 15.87
C PRO A 283 12.94 2.11 16.60
N VAL A 284 12.98 3.27 17.28
CA VAL A 284 11.80 3.83 17.95
C VAL A 284 11.03 4.85 17.10
N ALA A 285 11.41 5.05 15.84
CA ALA A 285 10.66 5.93 14.95
C ALA A 285 9.25 5.37 14.71
N ASP A 286 8.27 6.28 14.63
CA ASP A 286 6.86 5.93 14.57
C ASP A 286 6.17 6.64 13.41
N LEU A 287 5.81 5.89 12.37
CA LEU A 287 5.09 6.41 11.22
C LEU A 287 3.68 6.91 11.57
N SER A 288 3.09 6.42 12.67
CA SER A 288 1.78 6.89 13.13
C SER A 288 1.83 8.27 13.79
N ASP A 289 3.00 8.67 14.29
CA ASP A 289 3.25 10.02 14.79
C ASP A 289 3.22 11.01 13.61
N ILE A 290 2.33 12.00 13.71
CA ILE A 290 2.11 12.97 12.62
C ILE A 290 3.34 13.82 12.34
N HIS A 291 4.13 14.17 13.37
CA HIS A 291 5.29 15.04 13.18
C HIS A 291 6.43 14.29 12.47
N GLN A 292 6.71 13.06 12.89
CA GLN A 292 7.70 12.21 12.23
C GLN A 292 7.27 11.87 10.79
N ARG A 293 6.00 11.54 10.59
CA ARG A 293 5.46 11.27 9.25
C ARG A 293 5.52 12.49 8.35
N MET A 294 5.15 13.67 8.84
CA MET A 294 5.24 14.90 8.05
C MET A 294 6.67 15.26 7.69
N ALA A 295 7.65 15.05 8.58
CA ALA A 295 9.06 15.25 8.25
C ALA A 295 9.50 14.35 7.09
N PHE A 296 9.08 13.08 7.09
CA PHE A 296 9.34 12.14 5.99
C PHE A 296 8.66 12.55 4.68
N VAL A 297 7.37 12.90 4.73
CA VAL A 297 6.56 13.29 3.57
C VAL A 297 7.12 14.56 2.92
N LEU A 298 7.44 15.59 3.71
CA LEU A 298 8.01 16.84 3.18
C LEU A 298 9.43 16.64 2.65
N LYS A 299 10.23 15.77 3.27
CA LYS A 299 11.54 15.39 2.72
C LYS A 299 11.40 14.72 1.34
N ALA A 300 10.43 13.84 1.18
CA ALA A 300 10.13 13.22 -0.11
C ALA A 300 9.66 14.24 -1.15
N ALA A 301 8.82 15.20 -0.76
CA ALA A 301 8.38 16.29 -1.63
C ALA A 301 9.53 17.18 -2.11
N VAL A 302 10.40 17.61 -1.18
CA VAL A 302 11.60 18.40 -1.51
C VAL A 302 12.50 17.61 -2.47
N ARG A 303 12.72 16.32 -2.18
CA ARG A 303 13.56 15.49 -3.06
C ARG A 303 12.97 15.34 -4.46
N PHE A 304 11.65 15.18 -4.57
CA PHE A 304 10.98 15.12 -5.86
C PHE A 304 11.15 16.43 -6.63
N ASP A 305 10.96 17.58 -5.98
CA ASP A 305 11.17 18.90 -6.58
C ASP A 305 12.62 19.11 -7.05
N GLU A 306 13.62 18.77 -6.23
CA GLU A 306 15.04 18.83 -6.61
C GLU A 306 15.33 18.03 -7.89
N LEU A 307 14.83 16.80 -7.96
CA LEU A 307 15.05 15.91 -9.10
C LEU A 307 14.34 16.39 -10.37
N LEU A 308 13.30 17.22 -10.25
CA LEU A 308 12.65 17.87 -11.40
C LEU A 308 13.43 19.07 -11.94
N HIS A 309 14.37 19.60 -11.15
CA HIS A 309 15.19 20.77 -11.46
C HIS A 309 16.67 20.45 -11.72
N ASP A 310 17.08 19.18 -11.64
CA ASP A 310 18.44 18.72 -11.92
C ASP A 310 18.53 17.81 -13.16
N SER A 311 19.69 17.18 -13.37
CA SER A 311 19.93 16.27 -14.50
C SER A 311 19.07 14.99 -14.49
N ASN A 312 18.41 14.67 -13.38
CA ASN A 312 17.56 13.48 -13.23
C ASN A 312 16.13 13.69 -13.72
N ARG A 313 15.75 14.92 -14.11
CA ARG A 313 14.39 15.25 -14.55
C ARG A 313 13.82 14.27 -15.57
N TYR A 314 14.62 13.91 -16.57
CA TYR A 314 14.20 12.95 -17.61
C TYR A 314 13.85 11.57 -17.02
N GLN A 315 14.63 11.10 -16.05
CA GLN A 315 14.38 9.80 -15.41
C GLN A 315 13.09 9.83 -14.59
N ILE A 316 12.81 10.93 -13.90
CA ILE A 316 11.58 11.12 -13.12
C ILE A 316 10.36 11.21 -14.05
N GLU A 317 10.44 12.01 -15.11
CA GLU A 317 9.37 12.09 -16.11
C GLU A 317 9.11 10.72 -16.76
N GLN A 318 10.17 9.96 -17.07
CA GLN A 318 10.04 8.62 -17.64
C GLN A 318 9.39 7.65 -16.64
N ALA A 319 9.78 7.70 -15.36
CA ALA A 319 9.16 6.89 -14.32
C ALA A 319 7.66 7.21 -14.16
N ILE A 320 7.27 8.48 -14.21
CA ILE A 320 5.86 8.87 -14.17
C ILE A 320 5.12 8.38 -15.44
N ARG A 321 5.73 8.48 -16.63
CA ARG A 321 5.15 7.92 -17.87
C ARG A 321 4.95 6.40 -17.79
N ASP A 322 5.89 5.68 -17.17
CA ASP A 322 5.76 4.24 -16.95
C ASP A 322 4.61 3.91 -15.98
N ILE A 323 4.48 4.68 -14.89
CA ILE A 323 3.35 4.54 -13.96
C ILE A 323 2.02 4.83 -14.69
N ALA A 324 1.95 5.92 -15.46
CA ALA A 324 0.77 6.29 -16.26
C ALA A 324 0.38 5.20 -17.27
N ALA A 325 1.36 4.46 -17.81
CA ALA A 325 1.15 3.34 -18.71
C ALA A 325 0.86 2.00 -18.00
N GLY A 326 0.71 1.99 -16.67
CA GLY A 326 0.45 0.79 -15.88
C GLY A 326 1.67 -0.15 -15.75
N ARG A 327 2.88 0.32 -16.06
CA ARG A 327 4.14 -0.44 -15.93
C ARG A 327 4.75 -0.33 -14.54
N GLY A 328 4.18 0.49 -13.65
CA GLY A 328 4.79 0.88 -12.38
C GLY A 328 4.60 -0.06 -11.17
N VAL A 329 3.84 -1.15 -11.28
CA VAL A 329 3.68 -2.12 -10.18
C VAL A 329 3.87 -3.51 -10.79
N ARG A 330 5.11 -3.97 -10.75
CA ARG A 330 5.57 -5.29 -11.22
C ARG A 330 6.59 -5.86 -10.27
#